data_AF-A0AAU8FF27-F1
#
_entry.id   AF-A0AAU8FF27-F1
#
_cell.length_a   1.000
_cell.length_b   1.000
_cell.length_c   1.000
_cell.angle_alpha   90.00
_cell.angle_beta   90.00
_cell.angle_gamma   90.00
#
_symmetry.space_group_name_H-M   'P 1'
#
loop_
_entity.id
_entity.type
_entity.pdbx_description
1 polymer ?
#
loop_
_entity_poly.entity_id
_entity_poly.type
_entity_poly.pdbx_seq_one_letter_code
_entity_poly.pdbx_strand_id
1 'polypeptide(L)' 'MYPTGRGDQGGEDIYYSEYKNGKWSQPVNAGPRINSAYKEYRPILPDLSNFSYHLMLFSSNRPGGKGGYDLYMTGLKERW' A
#
# COMPACT_ATOMS: atom_id res chain seq x y z
N MET A 1 24.67 -6.49 5.15
CA MET A 1 23.85 -5.29 5.42
C MET A 1 23.81 -4.52 4.12
N TYR A 2 22.73 -4.65 3.34
CA TYR A 2 22.63 -4.00 2.03
C TYR A 2 21.92 -2.65 2.22
N PRO A 3 22.48 -1.54 1.71
CA PRO A 3 21.83 -0.25 1.77
C PRO A 3 20.74 -0.23 0.70
N THR A 4 19.49 -0.44 1.09
CA THR A 4 18.37 -0.42 0.17
C THR A 4 17.95 1.02 -0.09
N GLY A 5 18.36 1.56 -1.23
CA GLY A 5 17.75 2.75 -1.84
C GLY A 5 16.31 2.50 -2.33
N ARG A 6 15.63 1.49 -1.77
CA ARG A 6 14.19 1.23 -1.92
C ARG A 6 13.57 1.74 -0.64
N GLY A 7 12.41 2.39 -0.73
CA GLY A 7 11.80 3.14 0.37
C GLY A 7 11.25 2.25 1.49
N ASP A 8 12.09 1.37 2.03
CA ASP A 8 11.82 0.31 3.01
C ASP A 8 11.61 0.95 4.38
N GLN A 9 10.44 1.55 4.56
CA GLN A 9 10.18 2.35 5.76
C GLN A 9 10.00 1.43 6.99
N GLY A 10 9.39 0.25 6.85
CA GLY A 10 9.18 -0.70 7.96
C GLY A 10 9.61 -2.15 7.72
N GLY A 11 10.29 -2.41 6.59
CA GLY A 11 10.79 -3.73 6.19
C GLY A 11 9.78 -4.59 5.40
N GLU A 12 8.48 -4.29 5.47
CA GLU A 12 7.44 -4.90 4.64
C GLU A 12 6.46 -3.81 4.19
N ASP A 13 6.58 -3.44 2.91
CA ASP A 13 5.89 -2.30 2.32
C ASP A 13 4.98 -2.74 1.17
N ILE A 14 3.98 -1.92 0.87
CA ILE A 14 3.14 -2.11 -0.31
C ILE A 14 3.83 -1.50 -1.54
N TYR A 15 3.90 -2.31 -2.59
CA TYR A 15 4.35 -1.94 -3.92
C TYR A 15 3.23 -2.17 -4.92
N TYR A 16 3.26 -1.45 -6.04
CA TYR A 16 2.34 -1.66 -7.16
C TYR A 16 3.10 -1.71 -8.49
N SER A 17 2.51 -2.39 -9.47
CA SER A 17 2.92 -2.37 -10.86
C SER A 17 1.70 -2.07 -11.71
N GLU A 18 1.90 -1.37 -12.82
CA GLU A 18 0.84 -1.07 -13.77
C GLU A 18 0.88 -2.08 -14.92
N TYR A 19 -0.28 -2.61 -15.31
CA TYR A 19 -0.40 -3.46 -16.49
C TYR A 19 -0.79 -2.63 -17.71
N LYS A 20 0.16 -2.43 -18.62
CA LYS A 20 -0.04 -1.62 -19.84
C LYS A 20 0.49 -2.37 -21.05
N ASN A 21 -0.28 -2.37 -22.14
CA ASN A 21 0.12 -2.98 -23.43
C ASN A 21 0.59 -4.43 -23.31
N GLY A 22 -0.09 -5.24 -22.50
CA GLY A 22 0.23 -6.66 -22.32
C GLY A 22 1.45 -6.95 -21.43
N LYS A 23 1.99 -5.95 -20.73
CA LYS A 23 3.17 -6.10 -19.86
C LYS A 23 2.98 -5.39 -18.53
N TRP A 24 3.54 -5.96 -17.47
CA TRP A 24 3.66 -5.31 -16.17
C TRP A 24 4.88 -4.38 -16.13
N SER A 25 4.71 -3.20 -15.52
CA SER A 25 5.83 -2.32 -15.18
C SER A 25 6.69 -2.91 -14.06
N GLN A 26 7.88 -2.32 -13.87
CA GLN A 26 8.65 -2.56 -12.65
C GLN A 26 7.84 -2.12 -11.42
N PRO A 27 8.00 -2.81 -10.27
CA PRO A 27 7.30 -2.47 -9.06
C PRO A 27 7.76 -1.11 -8.51
N VAL A 28 6.80 -0.31 -8.06
CA VAL A 28 6.99 1.02 -7.49
C VAL A 28 6.52 1.01 -6.04
N ASN A 29 7.33 1.55 -5.11
CA ASN A 29 6.93 1.68 -3.71
C ASN A 29 5.73 2.64 -3.62
N ALA A 30 4.67 2.24 -2.91
CA ALA A 30 3.43 3.01 -2.80
C ALA A 30 3.57 4.35 -2.03
N GLY A 31 4.78 4.62 -1.50
CA GLY A 31 5.18 5.89 -0.92
C GLY A 31 4.65 6.12 0.50
N PRO A 32 5.12 7.18 1.17
CA PRO A 32 4.87 7.43 2.60
C PRO A 32 3.43 7.79 2.96
N ARG A 33 2.55 7.96 1.95
CA ARG A 33 1.11 8.10 2.20
C ARG A 33 0.47 6.76 2.56
N ILE A 34 1.01 5.67 2.01
CA ILE A 34 0.47 4.31 2.17
C ILE A 34 1.37 3.51 3.08
N ASN A 35 2.67 3.55 2.85
CA ASN A 35 3.67 2.88 3.67
C ASN A 35 4.10 3.78 4.84
N SER A 36 4.58 3.16 5.91
CA SER A 36 5.07 3.84 7.09
C SER A 36 6.34 3.20 7.62
N ALA A 37 6.85 3.69 8.75
CA ALA A 37 7.96 3.06 9.46
C ALA A 37 7.66 1.64 10.01
N TYR A 38 6.43 1.17 9.81
CA TYR A 38 5.90 -0.11 10.27
C TYR A 38 5.53 -0.99 9.07
N LYS A 39 5.01 -2.19 9.33
CA LYS A 39 4.76 -3.18 8.29
C LYS A 39 3.35 -3.05 7.74
N GLU A 40 3.22 -3.01 6.42
CA GLU A 40 1.96 -2.95 5.69
C GLU A 40 1.72 -4.21 4.85
N TYR A 41 0.50 -4.75 4.92
CA TYR A 41 0.15 -6.06 4.39
C TYR A 41 -1.19 -6.13 3.67
N ARG A 42 -1.29 -7.12 2.77
CA ARG A 42 -2.54 -7.68 2.24
C ARG A 42 -3.50 -6.58 1.71
N PRO A 43 -3.04 -5.72 0.77
CA PRO A 43 -3.90 -4.70 0.23
C PRO A 43 -5.05 -5.32 -0.57
N ILE A 44 -6.23 -4.72 -0.45
CA ILE A 44 -7.38 -5.00 -1.32
C ILE A 44 -7.93 -3.69 -1.88
N LEU A 45 -8.40 -3.75 -3.13
CA LEU A 45 -9.03 -2.65 -3.85
C LEU A 45 -10.48 -3.03 -4.17
N PRO A 46 -11.41 -2.89 -3.21
CA PRO A 46 -12.81 -3.22 -3.46
C PRO A 46 -13.40 -2.33 -4.56
N ASP A 47 -14.35 -2.90 -5.31
CA ASP A 47 -15.05 -2.15 -6.35
C ASP A 47 -16.27 -1.43 -5.77
N LEU A 48 -16.03 -0.22 -5.28
CA LEU A 48 -17.04 0.63 -4.66
C LEU A 48 -17.18 1.91 -5.49
N SER A 49 -18.36 2.12 -6.08
CA SER A 49 -18.64 3.24 -6.99
C SER A 49 -19.23 4.49 -6.31
N ASN A 50 -19.56 4.40 -5.02
CA ASN A 50 -20.26 5.47 -4.29
C ASN A 50 -19.32 6.50 -3.62
N PHE A 51 -18.02 6.45 -3.92
CA PHE A 51 -17.01 7.32 -3.30
C PHE A 51 -16.28 8.14 -4.36
N SER A 52 -15.86 9.36 -4.01
CA SER A 52 -15.06 10.22 -4.89
C SER A 52 -13.64 9.70 -5.15
N TYR A 53 -13.20 8.68 -4.42
CA TYR A 53 -11.89 8.04 -4.53
C TYR A 53 -12.06 6.52 -4.50
N HIS A 54 -11.14 5.80 -5.12
CA HIS A 54 -11.06 4.35 -4.95
C HIS A 54 -10.56 4.02 -3.55
N LEU A 55 -11.35 3.23 -2.82
CA LEU A 55 -10.95 2.77 -1.49
C LEU A 55 -9.90 1.68 -1.61
N MET A 56 -8.85 1.80 -0.81
CA MET A 56 -7.90 0.72 -0.56
C MET A 56 -7.94 0.39 0.93
N LEU A 57 -8.07 -0.90 1.23
CA LEU A 57 -7.95 -1.43 2.59
C LEU A 57 -6.66 -2.24 2.68
N PHE A 58 -5.97 -2.13 3.81
CA PHE A 58 -4.76 -2.90 4.08
C PHE A 58 -4.60 -3.08 5.58
N SER A 59 -3.70 -3.96 5.98
CA SER A 59 -3.41 -4.20 7.39
C SER A 59 -2.04 -3.62 7.78
N SER A 60 -1.92 -3.07 9.00
CA SER A 60 -0.65 -2.53 9.50
C SER A 60 -0.51 -2.70 11.01
N ASN A 61 0.72 -2.84 11.49
CA ASN A 61 1.09 -2.87 12.90
C ASN A 61 1.54 -1.50 13.44
N ARG A 62 1.13 -0.40 12.79
CA ARG A 62 1.30 0.95 13.33
C ARG A 62 0.75 1.07 14.76
N PRO A 63 1.40 1.87 15.62
CA PRO A 63 0.96 2.08 16.99
C PRO A 63 -0.37 2.83 17.04
N GLY A 64 -1.11 2.63 18.12
CA GLY A 64 -2.43 3.24 18.36
C GLY A 64 -3.61 2.36 17.95
N GLY A 65 -3.34 1.23 17.29
CA GLY A 65 -4.30 0.16 17.04
C GLY A 65 -4.64 -0.67 18.28
N LYS A 66 -5.61 -1.57 18.16
CA LYS A 66 -6.05 -2.45 19.26
C LYS A 66 -5.49 -3.88 19.14
N GLY A 67 -4.97 -4.24 17.97
CA GLY A 67 -4.39 -5.56 17.71
C GLY A 67 -2.90 -5.48 17.37
N GLY A 68 -2.33 -6.63 16.97
CA GLY A 68 -1.00 -6.65 16.37
C GLY A 68 -0.99 -6.12 14.94
N TYR A 69 -2.10 -6.32 14.22
CA TYR A 69 -2.32 -5.86 12.85
C TYR A 69 -3.77 -5.42 12.71
N ASP A 70 -3.98 -4.11 12.57
CA ASP A 70 -5.31 -3.52 12.43
C ASP A 70 -5.58 -3.17 10.97
N LEU A 71 -6.85 -2.92 10.65
CA LEU A 71 -7.26 -2.49 9.31
C LEU A 71 -7.15 -0.97 9.16
N TYR A 72 -6.50 -0.55 8.09
CA TYR A 72 -6.33 0.84 7.67
C TYR A 72 -6.96 1.04 6.29
N MET A 73 -7.31 2.29 5.99
CA MET A 73 -7.86 2.66 4.70
C MET A 73 -7.24 3.93 4.14
N THR A 74 -7.19 4.02 2.81
CA THR A 74 -6.79 5.23 2.09
C THR A 74 -7.62 5.41 0.83
N GLY A 75 -7.77 6.67 0.39
CA GLY A 75 -8.41 7.01 -0.87
C GLY A 75 -7.36 7.21 -1.97
N LEU A 76 -7.50 6.49 -3.08
CA LEU A 76 -6.68 6.61 -4.28
C LEU A 76 -7.45 7.40 -5.34
N LYS A 77 -6.79 8.39 -5.94
CA LYS A 77 -7.38 9.16 -7.05
C LYS A 77 -7.60 8.30 -8.29
N GLU A 78 -6.67 7.39 -8.53
CA GLU A 78 -6.66 6.48 -9.67
C GLU A 78 -6.28 5.09 -9.16
N ARG A 79 -6.81 4.04 -9.80
CA ARG A 79 -6.30 2.69 -9.62
C ARG A 79 -5.04 2.52 -10.48
N TRP A 80 -4.04 1.84 -9.93
CA TRP A 80 -2.83 1.45 -10.64
C TRP A 80 -2.95 0.05 -11.21
#